data_AF-A0A645IKY5-F1
#
_entry.id   AF-A0A645IKY5-F1
#
_cell.length_a   1.000
_cell.length_b   1.000
_cell.length_c   1.000
_cell.angle_alpha   90.00
_cell.angle_beta   90.00
_cell.angle_gamma   90.00
#
_symmetry.space_group_name_H-M   'P 1'
#
loop_
_entity.id
_entity.type
_entity.pdbx_description
1 polymer ?
#
loop_
_entity_poly.entity_id
_entity_poly.type
_entity_poly.pdbx_seq_one_letter_code
_entity_poly.pdbx_strand_id
1 'polypeptide(L)'
;MEKVFESFVAAKFRRHIKSGVNLRTQDTRFSLFDSPTRAFALRPDLVLEFDGHTVVLDTKWKLLSDNARNSGISQSDMYQMYAYSKKYDADGIVLLYPRSDAVNRSDIRYTSEDNVKVDVSFIDLRNADESITDLIADSLKIINKVVTI
;
A
#
# COMPACT_ATOMS: atom_id res chain seq x y z
N MET A 1 14.90 9.04 -6.75
CA MET A 1 13.85 8.43 -7.59
C MET A 1 12.60 8.08 -6.80
N GLU A 2 12.71 7.62 -5.54
CA GLU A 2 11.55 7.38 -4.64
C GLU A 2 10.46 8.47 -4.71
N LYS A 3 10.79 9.72 -4.38
CA LYS A 3 9.82 10.85 -4.41
C LYS A 3 9.15 11.08 -5.77
N VAL A 4 9.84 10.75 -6.88
CA VAL A 4 9.30 10.88 -8.24
C VAL A 4 8.26 9.79 -8.48
N PHE A 5 8.57 8.55 -8.08
CA PHE A 5 7.63 7.43 -8.17
C PHE A 5 6.41 7.65 -7.28
N GLU A 6 6.62 8.06 -6.03
CA GLU A 6 5.55 8.44 -5.10
C GLU A 6 4.63 9.49 -5.71
N SER A 7 5.20 10.61 -6.19
CA SER A 7 4.42 11.70 -6.80
C SER A 7 3.68 11.26 -8.07
N PHE A 8 4.31 10.40 -8.88
CA PHE A 8 3.71 9.82 -10.08
C PHE A 8 2.50 8.96 -9.73
N VAL A 9 2.65 8.02 -8.80
CA VAL A 9 1.57 7.13 -8.35
C VAL A 9 0.44 7.98 -7.75
N ALA A 10 0.75 8.91 -6.85
CA ALA A 10 -0.22 9.81 -6.24
C ALA A 10 -1.01 10.64 -7.27
N ALA A 11 -0.34 11.16 -8.30
CA ALA A 11 -1.00 11.90 -9.38
C ALA A 11 -1.94 11.01 -10.21
N LYS A 12 -1.55 9.76 -10.48
CA LYS A 12 -2.40 8.79 -11.18
C LYS A 12 -3.61 8.37 -10.35
N PHE A 13 -3.43 8.10 -9.06
CA PHE A 13 -4.53 7.82 -8.13
C PHE A 13 -5.55 8.95 -8.12
N ARG A 14 -5.11 10.21 -7.96
CA ARG A 14 -6.02 11.38 -7.98
C ARG A 14 -6.88 11.47 -9.24
N ARG A 15 -6.37 11.00 -10.39
CA ARG A 15 -7.08 11.04 -11.66
C ARG A 15 -8.15 9.96 -11.79
N HIS A 16 -7.92 8.78 -11.20
CA HIS A 16 -8.76 7.59 -11.39
C HIS A 16 -9.66 7.27 -10.20
N ILE A 17 -9.47 7.98 -9.08
CA ILE A 17 -10.27 7.77 -7.90
C ILE A 17 -11.74 8.12 -8.17
N LYS A 18 -12.64 7.26 -7.70
CA LYS A 18 -14.08 7.43 -7.88
C LYS A 18 -14.65 8.35 -6.81
N SER A 19 -15.82 8.93 -7.10
CA SER A 19 -16.60 9.64 -6.08
C SER A 19 -16.88 8.72 -4.89
N GLY A 20 -16.80 9.25 -3.67
CA GLY A 20 -17.00 8.49 -2.43
C GLY A 20 -15.72 7.90 -1.83
N VAL A 21 -14.57 8.00 -2.51
CA VAL A 21 -13.28 7.59 -1.96
C VAL A 21 -12.44 8.82 -1.66
N ASN A 22 -12.02 8.97 -0.41
CA ASN A 22 -11.12 10.02 0.03
C ASN A 22 -9.67 9.55 -0.07
N LEU A 23 -8.85 10.25 -0.87
CA LEU A 23 -7.42 10.00 -0.97
C LEU A 23 -6.64 11.06 -0.18
N ARG A 24 -5.86 10.59 0.77
CA ARG A 24 -4.84 11.37 1.47
C ARG A 24 -3.46 10.93 0.99
N THR A 25 -2.55 11.89 0.86
CA THR A 25 -1.16 11.61 0.47
C THR A 25 -0.21 12.11 1.54
N GLN A 26 0.82 11.34 1.85
CA GLN A 26 1.80 11.68 2.90
C GLN A 26 1.13 12.03 4.24
N ASP A 27 0.14 11.23 4.62
CA ASP A 27 -0.68 11.50 5.81
C ASP A 27 0.15 11.34 7.09
N THR A 28 0.05 12.31 8.00
CA THR A 28 0.82 12.35 9.26
C THR A 28 -0.08 12.48 10.47
N ARG A 29 -1.34 12.05 10.37
CA ARG A 29 -2.31 12.07 11.48
C ARG A 29 -1.94 11.16 12.65
N PHE A 30 -1.19 10.08 12.41
CA PHE A 30 -0.77 9.14 13.45
C PHE A 30 0.73 9.14 13.71
N SER A 31 1.12 8.68 14.89
CA SER A 31 2.51 8.51 15.32
C SER A 31 2.70 7.14 15.96
N LEU A 32 3.94 6.63 15.92
CA LEU A 32 4.24 5.36 16.54
C LEU A 32 4.05 5.42 18.07
N PHE A 33 4.40 6.55 18.68
CA PHE A 33 4.27 6.77 20.11
C PHE A 33 3.59 8.11 20.42
N ASP A 34 2.79 8.12 21.48
CA ASP A 34 1.97 9.27 21.89
C ASP A 34 2.45 9.90 23.21
N SER A 35 3.27 9.18 23.98
CA SER A 35 3.83 9.58 25.29
C SER A 35 5.34 9.30 25.33
N PRO A 36 6.17 10.14 25.98
CA PRO A 36 5.82 11.35 26.76
C PRO A 36 5.37 12.53 25.89
N THR A 37 5.69 12.49 24.60
CA THR A 37 5.12 13.37 23.59
C THR A 37 4.89 12.54 22.33
N ARG A 38 4.02 13.05 21.46
CA ARG A 38 3.80 12.46 20.15
C ARG A 38 5.11 12.45 19.35
N ALA A 39 5.63 11.27 19.05
CA ALA A 39 6.95 11.08 18.47
C ALA A 39 6.94 10.01 17.37
N PHE A 40 7.87 10.11 16.42
CA PHE A 40 8.00 9.19 15.28
C PHE A 40 6.71 9.14 14.46
N ALA A 41 6.39 10.27 13.80
CA ALA A 41 5.24 10.39 12.93
C ALA A 41 5.26 9.31 11.84
N LEU A 42 4.12 8.66 11.66
CA LEU A 42 3.90 7.77 10.53
C LEU A 42 3.58 8.62 9.31
N ARG A 43 4.05 8.18 8.14
CA ARG A 43 3.89 8.90 6.88
C ARG A 43 3.75 7.92 5.71
N PRO A 44 2.65 7.17 5.62
CA PRO A 44 2.36 6.41 4.40
C PRO A 44 2.23 7.36 3.21
N ASP A 45 2.64 6.87 2.04
CA ASP A 45 2.52 7.64 0.81
C ASP A 45 1.06 7.93 0.44
N LEU A 46 0.17 6.95 0.62
CA LEU A 46 -1.24 7.03 0.26
C LEU A 46 -2.13 6.39 1.34
N VAL A 47 -3.26 7.03 1.62
CA VAL A 47 -4.34 6.47 2.44
C VAL A 47 -5.66 6.67 1.69
N LEU A 48 -6.38 5.57 1.47
CA LEU A 48 -7.71 5.56 0.89
C LEU A 48 -8.72 5.31 2.01
N GLU A 49 -9.70 6.20 2.14
CA GLU A 49 -10.80 6.06 3.09
C GLU A 49 -12.13 6.06 2.32
N PHE A 50 -12.97 5.03 2.50
CA PHE A 50 -14.25 4.89 1.80
C PHE A 50 -15.17 3.94 2.56
N ASP A 51 -16.46 4.25 2.66
CA ASP A 51 -17.48 3.42 3.34
C ASP A 51 -17.07 2.92 4.74
N GLY A 52 -16.29 3.72 5.48
CA GLY A 52 -15.79 3.37 6.81
C GLY A 52 -14.54 2.48 6.82
N HIS A 53 -14.03 2.08 5.66
CA HIS A 53 -12.82 1.29 5.51
C HIS A 53 -11.60 2.15 5.19
N THR A 54 -10.44 1.68 5.65
CA THR A 54 -9.14 2.32 5.46
C THR A 54 -8.17 1.37 4.78
N VAL A 55 -7.62 1.78 3.63
CA VAL A 55 -6.53 1.09 2.94
C VAL A 55 -5.31 2.00 2.89
N VAL A 56 -4.18 1.51 3.39
CA VAL A 56 -2.91 2.25 3.39
C VAL A 56 -1.98 1.64 2.34
N LEU A 57 -1.40 2.48 1.50
CA LEU A 57 -0.45 2.09 0.47
C LEU A 57 0.86 2.86 0.62
N ASP A 58 1.97 2.16 0.43
CA ASP A 58 3.31 2.74 0.49
C ASP A 58 4.10 2.33 -0.77
N THR A 59 4.75 3.29 -1.42
CA THR A 59 5.47 3.07 -2.67
C THR A 59 6.95 2.83 -2.39
N LYS A 60 7.57 1.97 -3.20
CA LYS A 60 9.00 1.68 -3.14
C LYS A 60 9.59 1.64 -4.55
N TRP A 61 10.59 2.47 -4.81
CA TRP A 61 11.34 2.48 -6.07
C TRP A 61 12.42 1.38 -6.08
N LYS A 62 11.96 0.13 -6.15
CA LYS A 62 12.82 -1.05 -6.23
C LYS A 62 12.25 -2.07 -7.20
N LEU A 63 13.11 -2.66 -8.02
CA LEU A 63 12.74 -3.84 -8.81
C LEU A 63 12.90 -5.08 -7.94
N LEU A 64 11.78 -5.76 -7.69
CA LEU A 64 11.77 -7.07 -7.05
C LEU A 64 12.26 -8.15 -8.03
N SER A 65 12.62 -9.31 -7.48
CA SER A 65 13.00 -10.49 -8.26
C SER A 65 12.68 -11.76 -7.49
N ASP A 66 12.06 -12.74 -8.14
CA ASP A 66 11.72 -14.03 -7.54
C ASP A 66 12.95 -14.83 -7.07
N ASN A 67 14.13 -14.54 -7.63
CA ASN A 67 15.40 -15.18 -7.25
C ASN A 67 16.02 -14.58 -5.98
N ALA A 68 15.52 -13.45 -5.50
CA ALA A 68 15.98 -12.84 -4.26
C ALA A 68 15.20 -13.39 -3.07
N ARG A 69 15.85 -13.46 -1.90
CA ARG A 69 15.17 -13.80 -0.65
C ARG A 69 14.01 -12.83 -0.42
N ASN A 70 12.83 -13.37 -0.10
CA ASN A 70 11.58 -12.60 0.08
C ASN A 70 11.26 -11.71 -1.14
N SER A 71 11.57 -12.17 -2.36
CA SER A 71 11.44 -11.42 -3.61
C SER A 71 12.24 -10.10 -3.65
N GLY A 72 13.14 -9.89 -2.69
CA GLY A 72 13.87 -8.63 -2.51
C GLY A 72 13.15 -7.60 -1.63
N ILE A 73 12.02 -7.91 -1.01
CA ILE A 73 11.33 -7.02 -0.07
C ILE A 73 12.18 -6.85 1.19
N SER A 74 12.37 -5.61 1.66
CA SER A 74 13.18 -5.36 2.84
C SER A 74 12.38 -5.59 4.13
N GLN A 75 13.06 -6.03 5.18
CA GLN A 75 12.43 -6.22 6.49
C GLN A 75 11.93 -4.90 7.09
N SER A 76 12.64 -3.79 6.83
CA SER A 76 12.20 -2.45 7.25
C SER A 76 10.89 -2.03 6.60
N ASP A 77 10.67 -2.36 5.32
CA ASP A 77 9.40 -2.08 4.64
C ASP A 77 8.26 -2.83 5.34
N MET A 78 8.46 -4.11 5.66
CA MET A 78 7.45 -4.93 6.35
C MET A 78 7.14 -4.43 7.77
N TYR A 79 8.15 -3.97 8.51
CA TYR A 79 7.93 -3.35 9.83
C TYR A 79 7.17 -2.03 9.74
N GLN A 80 7.45 -1.22 8.72
CA GLN A 80 6.69 0.00 8.44
C GLN A 80 5.23 -0.33 8.12
N MET A 81 4.97 -1.32 7.26
CA MET A 81 3.62 -1.75 6.92
C MET A 81 2.85 -2.29 8.13
N TYR A 82 3.51 -3.06 9.00
CA TYR A 82 2.89 -3.55 10.23
C TYR A 82 2.50 -2.40 11.17
N ALA A 83 3.39 -1.42 11.36
CA ALA A 83 3.09 -0.23 12.16
C ALA A 83 1.92 0.59 11.57
N TYR A 84 1.89 0.72 10.24
CA TYR A 84 0.78 1.39 9.54
C TYR A 84 -0.53 0.67 9.76
N SER A 85 -0.56 -0.66 9.60
CA SER A 85 -1.76 -1.47 9.86
C SER A 85 -2.36 -1.18 11.23
N LYS A 86 -1.54 -1.21 12.28
CA LYS A 86 -2.02 -1.05 13.66
C LYS A 86 -2.44 0.38 13.99
N LYS A 87 -1.72 1.38 13.50
CA LYS A 87 -1.98 2.78 13.87
C LYS A 87 -3.08 3.44 13.05
N TYR A 88 -3.28 2.99 11.82
CA TYR A 88 -4.41 3.43 10.98
C TYR A 88 -5.65 2.55 11.15
N ASP A 89 -5.57 1.45 11.91
CA ASP A 89 -6.60 0.41 11.97
C ASP A 89 -7.04 -0.03 10.57
N ALA A 90 -6.05 -0.26 9.71
CA ALA A 90 -6.28 -0.41 8.28
C ALA A 90 -6.83 -1.80 7.93
N ASP A 91 -7.93 -1.83 7.18
CA ASP A 91 -8.51 -3.04 6.58
C ASP A 91 -7.61 -3.66 5.50
N GLY A 92 -6.80 -2.83 4.84
CA GLY A 92 -5.89 -3.23 3.78
C GLY A 92 -4.57 -2.49 3.83
N ILE A 93 -3.47 -3.22 3.57
CA ILE A 93 -2.11 -2.69 3.61
C ILE A 93 -1.39 -3.17 2.35
N VAL A 94 -0.90 -2.23 1.53
CA VAL A 94 -0.34 -2.55 0.22
C VAL A 94 1.04 -1.92 0.04
N LEU A 95 2.04 -2.73 -0.32
CA LEU A 95 3.31 -2.25 -0.85
C LEU A 95 3.27 -2.18 -2.38
N LEU A 96 3.62 -1.02 -2.93
CA LEU A 96 3.59 -0.77 -4.36
C LEU A 96 5.01 -0.67 -4.93
N TYR A 97 5.32 -1.55 -5.87
CA TYR A 97 6.59 -1.55 -6.60
C TYR A 97 6.37 -1.29 -8.09
N PRO A 98 7.35 -0.74 -8.82
CA PRO A 98 7.32 -0.79 -10.28
C PRO A 98 7.40 -2.26 -10.75
N ARG A 99 6.60 -2.61 -11.76
CA ARG A 99 6.64 -3.95 -12.37
C ARG A 99 8.01 -4.18 -13.02
N SER A 100 8.56 -5.37 -12.82
CA SER A 100 9.79 -5.84 -13.48
C SER A 100 9.52 -7.17 -14.17
N ASP A 101 10.24 -7.46 -15.26
CA ASP A 101 10.19 -8.77 -15.93
C ASP A 101 10.86 -9.88 -15.10
N ALA A 102 11.52 -9.53 -13.98
CA ALA A 102 12.20 -10.46 -13.09
C ALA A 102 11.28 -11.03 -11.99
N VAL A 103 10.01 -10.60 -11.95
CA VAL A 103 8.96 -11.16 -11.08
C VAL A 103 7.83 -11.69 -11.95
N ASN A 104 7.60 -12.99 -11.88
CA ASN A 104 6.48 -13.64 -12.56
C ASN A 104 5.24 -13.75 -11.65
N ARG A 105 5.42 -13.61 -10.34
CA ARG A 105 4.32 -13.66 -9.37
C ARG A 105 3.52 -12.36 -9.39
N SER A 106 2.23 -12.45 -9.72
CA SER A 106 1.28 -11.33 -9.63
C SER A 106 0.77 -11.11 -8.21
N ASP A 107 0.65 -12.18 -7.42
CA ASP A 107 0.00 -12.15 -6.11
C ASP A 107 0.97 -12.59 -5.00
N ILE A 108 1.43 -11.60 -4.22
CA ILE A 108 2.27 -11.83 -3.04
C ILE A 108 1.52 -11.22 -1.85
N ARG A 109 1.20 -12.07 -0.87
CA ARG A 109 0.54 -11.68 0.38
C ARG A 109 1.28 -12.28 1.57
N TYR A 110 1.48 -11.47 2.59
CA TYR A 110 1.98 -11.91 3.89
C TYR A 110 0.89 -11.70 4.94
N THR A 111 0.72 -12.67 5.83
CA THR A 111 -0.28 -12.62 6.91
C THR A 111 0.41 -12.91 8.24
N SER A 112 0.12 -12.13 9.26
CA SER A 112 0.52 -12.40 10.64
C SER A 112 -0.60 -13.10 11.43
N GLU A 113 -0.26 -13.73 12.55
CA GLU A 113 -1.23 -14.41 13.43
C GLU A 113 -2.26 -13.44 14.02
N ASP A 114 -1.89 -12.18 14.21
CA ASP A 114 -2.75 -11.10 14.69
C ASP A 114 -3.48 -10.36 13.54
N ASN A 115 -3.72 -11.08 12.44
CA ASN A 115 -4.53 -10.69 11.28
C ASN A 115 -4.04 -9.47 10.48
N VAL A 116 -2.78 -9.07 10.60
CA VAL A 116 -2.20 -8.08 9.67
C VAL A 116 -1.92 -8.75 8.34
N LYS A 117 -2.48 -8.19 7.25
CA LYS A 117 -2.30 -8.67 5.88
C LYS A 117 -1.57 -7.60 5.08
N VAL A 118 -0.40 -7.92 4.55
CA VAL A 118 0.37 -7.04 3.66
C VAL A 118 0.33 -7.63 2.26
N ASP A 119 -0.37 -6.95 1.37
CA ASP A 119 -0.39 -7.24 -0.06
C ASP A 119 0.76 -6.52 -0.76
N VAL A 120 1.35 -7.16 -1.76
CA VAL A 120 2.37 -6.56 -2.61
C VAL A 120 1.83 -6.52 -4.03
N SER A 121 1.80 -5.32 -4.60
CA SER A 121 1.26 -5.06 -5.92
C SER A 121 2.25 -4.28 -6.78
N PHE A 122 2.05 -4.35 -8.09
CA PHE A 122 2.97 -3.81 -9.07
C PHE A 122 2.29 -2.80 -9.99
N ILE A 123 3.00 -1.73 -10.32
CA ILE A 123 2.56 -0.75 -11.32
C ILE A 123 3.36 -0.97 -12.60
N ASP A 124 2.69 -1.37 -13.70
CA ASP A 124 3.33 -1.37 -15.03
C ASP A 124 3.44 0.07 -15.52
N LEU A 125 4.65 0.64 -15.50
CA LEU A 125 4.87 2.02 -15.90
C LEU A 125 4.54 2.30 -17.37
N ARG A 126 4.51 1.26 -18.23
CA ARG A 126 4.12 1.39 -19.64
C ARG A 126 2.59 1.51 -19.80
N ASN A 127 1.83 0.90 -18.89
CA ASN A 127 0.37 0.89 -18.86
C ASN A 127 -0.18 1.39 -17.51
N ALA A 128 0.42 2.45 -16.97
CA ALA A 128 0.21 2.86 -15.58
C ALA A 128 -1.24 3.22 -15.25
N ASP A 129 -2.00 3.72 -16.22
CA ASP A 129 -3.40 4.08 -16.01
C ASP A 129 -4.30 2.87 -15.77
N GLU A 130 -4.09 1.81 -16.55
CA GLU A 130 -4.79 0.53 -16.37
C GLU A 130 -4.37 -0.12 -15.05
N SER A 131 -3.06 -0.22 -14.78
CA SER A 131 -2.54 -0.78 -13.53
C SER A 131 -3.10 -0.08 -12.27
N ILE A 132 -3.21 1.25 -12.29
CA ILE A 132 -3.76 2.02 -11.16
C ILE A 132 -5.27 1.81 -11.04
N THR A 133 -5.98 1.72 -12.16
CA THR A 133 -7.43 1.47 -12.16
C THR A 133 -7.75 0.10 -11.56
N ASP A 134 -7.00 -0.93 -11.95
CA ASP A 134 -7.14 -2.29 -11.42
C ASP A 134 -6.80 -2.32 -9.92
N LEU A 135 -5.70 -1.68 -9.52
CA LEU A 135 -5.29 -1.60 -8.13
C LEU A 135 -6.33 -0.89 -7.25
N ILE A 136 -6.92 0.22 -7.73
CA ILE A 136 -8.03 0.88 -7.03
C ILE A 136 -9.20 -0.10 -6.91
N ALA A 137 -9.61 -0.74 -8.01
CA ALA A 137 -10.72 -1.68 -7.99
C ALA A 137 -10.48 -2.83 -6.99
N ASP A 138 -9.27 -3.37 -6.93
CA ASP A 138 -8.93 -4.46 -6.02
C ASP A 138 -8.84 -3.99 -4.56
N SER A 139 -8.27 -2.81 -4.32
CA SER A 139 -8.23 -2.19 -2.98
C SER A 139 -9.64 -1.94 -2.44
N LEU A 140 -10.58 -1.54 -3.30
CA LEU A 140 -11.99 -1.37 -2.95
C LEU A 140 -12.73 -2.72 -2.77
N LYS A 141 -12.29 -3.78 -3.46
CA LYS A 141 -12.86 -5.14 -3.33
C LYS A 141 -12.37 -5.91 -2.09
N ILE A 142 -11.32 -5.47 -1.40
CA ILE A 142 -10.79 -6.13 -0.18
C ILE A 142 -11.92 -6.41 0.84
N ILE A 143 -13.00 -5.62 0.81
CA ILE A 143 -14.17 -5.75 1.69
C ILE A 143 -15.11 -6.92 1.31
N ASN A 144 -15.23 -7.27 0.03
CA ASN A 144 -16.20 -8.30 -0.41
C ASN A 144 -15.78 -9.74 -0.06
N LYS A 145 -14.55 -9.97 0.38
CA LYS A 145 -14.10 -11.30 0.86
C LYS A 145 -14.38 -11.54 2.35
N VAL A 146 -14.88 -10.56 3.10
CA VAL A 146 -15.22 -10.71 4.53
C VAL A 146 -16.68 -11.14 4.74
N VAL A 147 -17.54 -11.03 3.71
CA VAL A 147 -18.98 -11.35 3.79
C VAL A 147 -19.34 -12.73 3.21
N THR A 148 -18.38 -13.48 2.68
CA THR A 148 -18.63 -14.88 2.29
C THR A 148 -18.02 -15.83 3.32
N ILE A 149 -18.81 -16.08 4.37
CA ILE A 149 -18.70 -17.28 5.21
C ILE A 149 -19.66 -18.32 4.63
#